data_AF-A0A2G2ZGK2-F1
#
_entry.id   AF-A0A2G2ZGK2-F1
#
_cell.length_a   1.000
_cell.length_b   1.000
_cell.length_c   1.000
_cell.angle_alpha   90.00
_cell.angle_beta   90.00
_cell.angle_gamma   90.00
#
_symmetry.space_group_name_H-M   'P 1'
#
loop_
_entity.id
_entity.type
_entity.pdbx_description
1 polymer ?
#
loop_
_entity_poly.entity_id
_entity_poly.type
_entity_poly.pdbx_seq_one_letter_code
_entity_poly.pdbx_strand_id
1 'polypeptide(L)' 'MVIEHSSRGERAYDIFSRLLKERIICINGPINDATSHVVVAQLLYLESENPSKPIHMYLNSPGGAVTAG' A
#
# COMPACT_ATOMS: atom_id res chain seq x y z
N MET A 1 15.08 -1.98 4.26
CA MET A 1 15.49 -0.97 3.26
C MET A 1 15.84 -1.71 1.98
N VAL A 2 15.21 -1.34 0.86
CA VAL A 2 15.41 -1.90 -0.48
C VAL A 2 16.03 -0.80 -1.34
N ILE A 3 17.12 -1.10 -2.02
CA ILE A 3 17.84 -0.16 -2.88
C ILE A 3 17.37 -0.40 -4.31
N GLU A 4 16.80 0.63 -4.95
CA GLU A 4 16.45 0.61 -6.36
C GLU A 4 17.53 1.37 -7.14
N HIS A 5 18.24 0.67 -8.02
CA HIS A 5 19.20 1.28 -8.94
C HIS A 5 18.46 1.81 -10.17
N SER A 6 18.42 3.13 -10.34
CA SER A 6 17.91 3.78 -11.55
C SER A 6 19.06 4.45 -12.32
N SER A 7 18.86 4.76 -13.60
CA SER A 7 19.83 5.51 -14.42
C SER A 7 20.15 6.91 -13.88
N ARG A 8 19.35 7.42 -12.92
CA ARG A 8 19.55 8.71 -12.25
C ARG A 8 20.11 8.58 -10.82
N GLY A 9 20.54 7.39 -10.40
CA GLY A 9 21.12 7.12 -9.08
C GLY A 9 20.34 6.09 -8.26
N GLU A 10 20.82 5.88 -7.03
CA GLU A 10 20.25 4.95 -6.06
C GLU A 10 19.16 5.65 -5.23
N ARG A 11 17.99 5.01 -5.11
CA ARG A 11 16.95 5.44 -4.18
C ARG A 11 16.66 4.31 -3.19
N ALA A 12 16.77 4.62 -1.91
CA ALA A 12 16.42 3.70 -0.83
C ALA A 12 14.93 3.86 -0.49
N TYR A 13 14.18 2.78 -0.54
CA TYR A 13 12.79 2.70 -0.08
C TYR A 13 12.68 1.66 1.04
N ASP A 14 11.64 1.74 1.87
CA ASP A 14 11.23 0.54 2.60
C ASP A 14 10.55 -0.47 1.64
N ILE A 15 10.42 -1.72 2.09
CA ILE A 15 9.85 -2.79 1.26
C ILE A 15 8.39 -2.52 0.87
N PHE A 16 7.60 -1.90 1.75
CA PHE A 16 6.19 -1.57 1.47
C PHE A 16 6.07 -0.47 0.44
N SER A 17 6.93 0.56 0.52
CA SER A 17 7.03 1.60 -0.50
C SER A 17 7.39 1.02 -1.87
N ARG A 18 8.26 0.01 -1.93
CA ARG A 18 8.59 -0.69 -3.19
C ARG A 18 7.41 -1.50 -3.73
N LEU A 19 6.65 -2.17 -2.87
CA LEU A 19 5.46 -2.94 -3.24
C LEU A 19 4.31 -2.03 -3.70
N LEU A 20 4.14 -0.87 -3.06
CA LEU A 20 3.11 0.10 -3.46
C LEU A 20 3.34 0.61 -4.88
N LYS A 21 4.60 0.77 -5.33
CA LYS A 21 4.92 1.08 -6.74
C LYS A 21 4.44 0.00 -7.71
N GLU A 22 4.45 -1.27 -7.30
CA GLU A 22 3.88 -2.40 -8.06
C GLU A 22 2.36 -2.53 -7.85
N ARG A 23 1.73 -1.52 -7.22
CA ARG A 23 0.29 -1.46 -6.94
C ARG A 23 -0.18 -2.57 -5.99
N ILE A 24 0.68 -2.95 -5.04
CA ILE A 24 0.40 -3.93 -4.00
C ILE A 24 0.15 -3.19 -2.67
N ILE A 25 -1.03 -3.40 -2.08
CA ILE A 25 -1.41 -2.94 -0.74
C ILE A 25 -1.45 -4.14 0.21
N CYS A 26 -0.79 -4.02 1.37
CA CYS A 26 -0.76 -5.05 2.40
C CYS A 26 -1.54 -4.59 3.63
N ILE A 27 -2.55 -5.36 4.04
CA ILE A 27 -3.27 -5.16 5.30
C ILE A 27 -2.87 -6.29 6.24
N ASN A 28 -2.22 -5.95 7.35
CA ASN A 28 -1.76 -6.92 8.34
C ASN A 28 -2.20 -6.49 9.75
N GLY A 29 -2.77 -7.41 10.51
CA GLY A 29 -3.21 -7.17 11.87
C GLY A 29 -4.61 -6.57 11.98
N PRO A 30 -5.03 -6.13 13.17
CA PRO A 30 -6.38 -5.63 13.41
C PRO A 30 -6.74 -4.39 12.58
N ILE A 31 -7.98 -4.30 12.14
CA ILE A 31 -8.52 -3.14 11.43
C ILE A 31 -9.00 -2.10 12.44
N ASN A 32 -8.42 -0.90 12.38
CA ASN A 32 -8.81 0.27 13.15
C ASN A 32 -8.74 1.52 12.25
N ASP A 33 -9.16 2.67 12.78
CA ASP A 33 -9.24 3.91 12.02
C ASP A 33 -7.90 4.33 11.39
N ALA A 34 -6.78 4.08 12.08
CA ALA A 34 -5.46 4.42 11.57
C ALA A 34 -5.07 3.55 10.36
N THR A 35 -5.28 2.23 10.47
CA THR A 35 -5.04 1.30 9.35
C THR A 35 -5.95 1.65 8.16
N SER A 36 -7.23 1.91 8.43
CA SER A 36 -8.21 2.28 7.40
C SER A 36 -7.81 3.56 6.66
N HIS A 37 -7.42 4.61 7.41
CA HIS A 37 -6.99 5.88 6.84
C HIS A 37 -5.81 5.72 5.86
N VAL A 38 -4.81 4.91 6.22
CA VAL A 38 -3.66 4.65 5.36
C VAL A 38 -4.06 3.86 4.10
N VAL A 39 -4.90 2.84 4.24
CA VAL A 39 -5.35 2.03 3.09
C VAL A 39 -6.16 2.86 2.11
N VAL A 40 -7.08 3.71 2.60
CA VAL A 40 -7.86 4.62 1.75
C VAL A 40 -6.95 5.58 0.99
N ALA A 41 -5.95 6.17 1.67
CA ALA A 41 -4.98 7.05 1.02
C ALA A 41 -4.17 6.33 -0.08
N GLN A 42 -3.74 5.08 0.16
CA GLN A 42 -3.02 4.28 -0.83
C GLN A 42 -3.90 3.93 -2.04
N LEU A 43 -5.17 3.59 -1.83
CA LEU A 43 -6.11 3.30 -2.92
C LEU A 43 -6.30 4.52 -3.83
N LEU A 44 -6.57 5.69 -3.24
CA LEU A 44 -6.76 6.95 -3.99
C LEU A 44 -5.50 7.35 -4.75
N TYR A 45 -4.33 7.18 -4.13
CA TYR A 45 -3.05 7.43 -4.78
C TYR A 45 -2.88 6.54 -6.02
N LEU A 46 -3.09 5.23 -5.89
CA LEU A 46 -2.94 4.29 -7.01
C LEU A 46 -3.98 4.49 -8.12
N GLU A 47 -5.21 4.87 -7.77
CA GLU A 47 -6.25 5.25 -8.73
C GLU A 47 -5.83 6.50 -9.52
N SER A 48 -5.31 7.53 -8.85
CA SER A 48 -4.85 8.76 -9.51
C SER A 48 -3.69 8.54 -10.47
N GLU A 49 -2.78 7.60 -10.17
CA GLU A 49 -1.64 7.25 -11.01
C GLU A 49 -2.06 6.51 -12.29
N ASN A 50 -2.98 5.55 -12.15
CA ASN A 50 -3.55 4.85 -13.29
C ASN A 50 -4.86 4.15 -12.90
N PRO A 51 -6.03 4.68 -13.31
CA PRO A 51 -7.32 4.11 -12.93
C PRO A 51 -7.64 2.80 -13.66
N SER A 52 -6.94 2.50 -14.78
CA SER A 52 -7.18 1.30 -15.58
C SER A 52 -6.37 0.08 -15.12
N LYS A 53 -5.30 0.29 -14.36
CA LYS A 53 -4.45 -0.79 -13.88
C LYS A 53 -5.01 -1.41 -12.60
N PRO A 54 -5.00 -2.75 -12.46
CA PRO A 54 -5.48 -3.41 -11.26
C PRO A 54 -4.66 -3.00 -10.03
N ILE A 55 -5.31 -3.09 -8.86
CA ILE A 55 -4.67 -2.95 -7.55
C ILE A 55 -4.76 -4.32 -6.88
N HIS A 56 -3.65 -4.80 -6.33
CA HIS A 56 -3.59 -6.08 -5.63
C HIS A 56 -3.59 -5.84 -4.12
N MET A 57 -4.61 -6.35 -3.43
CA MET A 57 -4.72 -6.23 -1.98
C MET A 57 -4.48 -7.59 -1.33
N TYR A 58 -3.50 -7.66 -0.44
CA TYR A 58 -3.21 -8.86 0.35
C TYR A 58 -3.67 -8.63 1.79
N LEU A 59 -4.60 -9.47 2.26
CA LEU A 59 -5.19 -9.37 3.58
C LEU A 59 -4.72 -10.49 4.50
N ASN A 60 -4.14 -10.11 5.63
CA ASN A 60 -3.85 -10.99 6.76
C ASN A 60 -4.34 -10.30 8.05
N SER A 61 -5.65 -10.34 8.28
CA SER A 61 -6.27 -9.62 9.39
C SER A 61 -7.26 -10.52 10.14
N PRO A 62 -7.30 -10.46 11.49
CA PRO A 62 -8.37 -11.09 12.27
C PRO A 62 -9.68 -10.29 12.24
N GLY A 63 -9.78 -9.22 11.43
CA GLY A 63 -10.88 -8.26 11.45
C GLY A 63 -10.61 -7.08 12.39
N GLY A 64 -11.66 -6.38 12.80
CA GLY A 64 -11.53 -5.21 13.65
C GLY A 64 -12.83 -4.40 13.79
N ALA A 65 -12.69 -3.09 13.94
CA ALA A 65 -13.85 -2.20 14.07
C ALA A 65 -14.64 -2.14 12.75
N VAL A 66 -15.95 -2.42 12.82
CA VAL A 66 -16.84 -2.43 11.65
C VAL A 66 -16.90 -1.07 10.96
N THR A 67 -16.85 0.02 11.71
CA THR A 67 -16.85 1.39 11.14
C THR A 67 -15.55 1.76 10.43
N ALA A 68 -14.47 1.04 10.70
CA ALA A 68 -13.17 1.25 10.07
C ALA A 68 -12.97 0.37 8.83
N GLY A 69 -13.71 -0.74 8.71
CA GLY A 69 -13.67 -1.66 7.56
C GLY A 69 -14.61 -1.21 6.45
#